data_AF-E5A664-F1
#
_entry.id   AF-E5A664-F1
#
_cell.length_a   1.000
_cell.length_b   1.000
_cell.length_c   1.000
_cell.angle_alpha   90.00
_cell.angle_beta   90.00
_cell.angle_gamma   90.00
#
_symmetry.space_group_name_H-M   'P 1'
#
loop_
_entity.id
_entity.type
_entity.pdbx_description
1 polymer ?
#
loop_
_entity_poly.entity_id
_entity_poly.type
_entity_poly.pdbx_seq_one_letter_code
_entity_poly.pdbx_strand_id
1 'polypeptide(L)'
;MASLARNNAFGCHSPSWNLAFPDGQLTAIEILAYLPHWLKSVDVIDRFVANGGKSRVIAAIINEFRDQPTGAIFQANSAQIMMSFAMRRAGYVDWTVGTSHEWARAVNKEEGDLSVTDFRTPRITHPKHISKTKKPLHEAAQNEAAGPVAFKDLALHVKKHPSGEDALDLSRCVRYALEHADEDWLFPDHFAILTHRLGGPARVTHSHLDRQAFARREILFASPCRTSTLTDAPRPKAMPTPRIARAIEEAVVGFQPGNSANSNRKRKLGADSSKMATSNKRRSSRLVGKNINFREESDVEDVDESYLQSPYSKRYATSAKTRRLGRSPSNDSDFVGGASEPDEDIPESEVASGDDETSLTPKLRRMAAQKARKGMQSAFVGESSHTSTMSKGKANVLLPAAQPAYMSTVVRPEVLNVAKKFAFRRPVWLAPPILSANRLKVDSSSLRLYAAEDCTTESEMWFSALSCYRFYGPRRHPPFRELHRLTDPNESDSSDWAENIRWAKEQCRAFGSDTWTEYDHHLETITEHRRESMWVSEETIKAGM
;
A
#
# COMPACT_ATOMS: atom_id res chain seq x y z
N MET A 1 -32.77 -23.75 11.96
CA MET A 1 -31.65 -22.93 11.46
C MET A 1 -31.82 -21.51 11.98
N ALA A 2 -30.78 -20.89 12.53
CA ALA A 2 -30.84 -19.49 12.96
C ALA A 2 -31.15 -18.59 11.76
N SER A 3 -32.11 -17.66 11.89
CA SER A 3 -32.43 -16.73 10.81
C SER A 3 -31.20 -15.91 10.44
N LEU A 4 -30.82 -15.95 9.17
CA LEU A 4 -29.78 -15.12 8.58
C LEU A 4 -29.95 -13.66 9.04
N ALA A 5 -28.91 -13.09 9.63
CA ALA A 5 -28.89 -11.65 9.84
C ALA A 5 -29.07 -11.00 8.47
N ARG A 6 -30.12 -10.18 8.30
CA ARG A 6 -30.46 -9.51 7.03
C ARG A 6 -29.27 -8.76 6.39
N ASN A 7 -28.25 -8.43 7.19
CA ASN A 7 -27.08 -7.67 6.79
C ASN A 7 -25.79 -8.51 6.63
N ASN A 8 -25.90 -9.83 6.43
CA ASN A 8 -24.73 -10.67 6.18
C ASN A 8 -24.37 -10.69 4.69
N ALA A 9 -23.47 -9.80 4.29
CA ALA A 9 -23.02 -9.66 2.91
C ALA A 9 -22.33 -10.91 2.33
N PHE A 10 -21.82 -11.81 3.18
CA PHE A 10 -20.98 -12.94 2.76
C PHE A 10 -21.64 -14.32 2.98
N GLY A 11 -22.90 -14.36 3.44
CA GLY A 11 -23.68 -15.61 3.56
C GLY A 11 -23.66 -16.25 4.94
N CYS A 12 -24.59 -17.20 5.19
CA CYS A 12 -24.87 -17.78 6.52
C CYS A 12 -23.68 -18.49 7.15
N HIS A 13 -22.75 -19.00 6.35
CA HIS A 13 -21.60 -19.73 6.83
C HIS A 13 -20.34 -18.87 6.96
N SER A 14 -20.45 -17.56 6.70
CA SER A 14 -19.32 -16.66 6.96
C SER A 14 -19.09 -16.50 8.46
N PRO A 15 -17.84 -16.62 8.94
CA PRO A 15 -17.55 -16.50 10.35
C PRO A 15 -17.94 -15.14 10.92
N SER A 16 -18.29 -15.11 12.20
CA SER A 16 -18.69 -13.89 12.90
C SER A 16 -17.56 -12.86 12.91
N TRP A 17 -17.91 -11.57 12.82
CA TRP A 17 -16.93 -10.49 13.00
C TRP A 17 -16.34 -10.45 14.42
N ASN A 18 -16.99 -11.06 15.42
CA ASN A 18 -16.51 -11.16 16.79
C ASN A 18 -15.71 -12.44 17.07
N LEU A 19 -15.37 -13.22 16.04
CA LEU A 19 -14.45 -14.33 16.18
C LEU A 19 -13.06 -13.79 16.54
N ALA A 20 -12.46 -14.35 17.59
CA ALA A 20 -11.16 -13.91 18.07
C ALA A 20 -10.05 -14.16 17.02
N PHE A 21 -9.01 -13.34 17.09
CA PHE A 21 -7.82 -13.53 16.25
C PHE A 21 -6.91 -14.59 16.89
N PRO A 22 -6.28 -15.48 16.09
CA PRO A 22 -5.33 -16.44 16.60
C PRO A 22 -3.97 -15.78 16.88
N ASP A 23 -3.12 -16.48 17.62
CA ASP A 23 -1.71 -16.14 17.69
C ASP A 23 -0.98 -16.64 16.44
N GLY A 24 -0.52 -15.71 15.60
CA GLY A 24 0.27 -16.03 14.42
C GLY A 24 0.13 -15.05 13.27
N GLN A 25 0.66 -15.44 12.12
CA GLN A 25 0.81 -14.59 10.94
C GLN A 25 -0.19 -15.00 9.85
N LEU A 26 -0.97 -14.03 9.37
CA LEU A 26 -1.97 -14.22 8.32
C LEU A 26 -1.75 -13.21 7.21
N THR A 27 -1.81 -13.62 5.96
CA THR A 27 -1.80 -12.68 4.83
C THR A 27 -3.12 -11.90 4.74
N ALA A 28 -3.11 -10.71 4.12
CA ALA A 28 -4.34 -10.00 3.80
C ALA A 28 -5.32 -10.85 2.95
N ILE A 29 -4.78 -11.70 2.07
CA ILE A 29 -5.60 -12.55 1.19
C ILE A 29 -6.29 -13.65 1.97
N GLU A 30 -5.62 -14.28 2.93
CA GLU A 30 -6.24 -15.26 3.83
C GLU A 30 -7.36 -14.67 4.66
N ILE A 31 -7.15 -13.46 5.21
CA ILE A 31 -8.18 -12.75 5.95
C ILE A 31 -9.39 -12.47 5.05
N LEU A 32 -9.19 -11.94 3.84
CA LEU A 32 -10.28 -11.61 2.92
C LEU A 32 -10.98 -12.85 2.33
N ALA A 33 -10.25 -13.96 2.17
CA ALA A 33 -10.78 -15.20 1.63
C ALA A 33 -11.58 -15.98 2.67
N TYR A 34 -11.07 -16.14 3.90
CA TYR A 34 -11.71 -16.98 4.92
C TYR A 34 -12.58 -16.20 5.92
N LEU A 35 -12.18 -14.96 6.23
CA LEU A 35 -12.71 -14.16 7.34
C LEU A 35 -13.09 -12.74 6.91
N PRO A 36 -13.88 -12.55 5.83
CA PRO A 36 -14.11 -11.22 5.24
C PRO A 36 -14.82 -10.24 6.19
N HIS A 37 -15.52 -10.75 7.21
CA HIS A 37 -16.15 -9.92 8.24
C HIS A 37 -15.14 -9.26 9.20
N TRP A 38 -13.89 -9.72 9.25
CA TRP A 38 -12.80 -9.04 9.96
C TRP A 38 -12.42 -7.69 9.34
N LEU A 39 -12.92 -7.35 8.15
CA LEU A 39 -12.86 -5.98 7.59
C LEU A 39 -13.65 -4.95 8.43
N LYS A 40 -14.28 -5.38 9.53
CA LYS A 40 -14.87 -4.53 10.56
C LYS A 40 -13.95 -4.31 11.77
N SER A 41 -12.80 -4.97 11.86
CA SER A 41 -11.81 -4.72 12.92
C SER A 41 -10.98 -3.48 12.56
N VAL A 42 -10.86 -2.55 13.51
CA VAL A 42 -10.02 -1.34 13.37
C VAL A 42 -8.58 -1.72 13.04
N ASP A 43 -8.05 -2.77 13.67
CA ASP A 43 -6.66 -3.17 13.51
C ASP A 43 -6.38 -3.79 12.12
N VAL A 44 -7.35 -4.55 11.58
CA VAL A 44 -7.29 -5.06 10.19
C VAL A 44 -7.39 -3.93 9.18
N ILE A 45 -8.29 -2.96 9.41
CA ILE A 45 -8.48 -1.81 8.52
C ILE A 45 -7.21 -0.96 8.47
N ASP A 46 -6.66 -0.59 9.63
CA ASP A 46 -5.43 0.20 9.71
C ASP A 46 -4.26 -0.53 9.05
N ARG A 47 -4.10 -1.83 9.31
CA ARG A 47 -3.08 -2.66 8.67
C ARG A 47 -3.23 -2.66 7.15
N PHE A 48 -4.43 -2.90 6.63
CA PHE A 48 -4.64 -2.96 5.17
C PHE A 48 -4.41 -1.61 4.52
N VAL A 49 -5.00 -0.54 5.05
CA VAL A 49 -4.91 0.80 4.45
C VAL A 49 -3.47 1.34 4.51
N ALA A 50 -2.75 1.14 5.64
CA ALA A 50 -1.35 1.52 5.76
C ALA A 50 -0.44 0.83 4.73
N ASN A 51 -0.82 -0.39 4.31
CA ASN A 51 -0.12 -1.18 3.31
C ASN A 51 -0.69 -1.02 1.88
N GLY A 52 -1.48 0.03 1.62
CA GLY A 52 -1.98 0.34 0.27
C GLY A 52 -3.30 -0.35 -0.12
N GLY A 53 -3.98 -0.96 0.85
CA GLY A 53 -5.31 -1.55 0.68
C GLY A 53 -6.35 -0.50 0.30
N LYS A 54 -6.81 -0.53 -0.95
CA LYS A 54 -7.89 0.32 -1.48
C LYS A 54 -9.19 -0.47 -1.54
N SER A 55 -10.33 0.19 -1.30
CA SER A 55 -11.66 -0.46 -1.33
C SER A 55 -11.93 -1.23 -2.62
N ARG A 56 -11.52 -0.69 -3.78
CA ARG A 56 -11.60 -1.38 -5.08
C ARG A 56 -10.79 -2.68 -5.14
N VAL A 57 -9.58 -2.67 -4.58
CA VAL A 57 -8.66 -3.82 -4.61
C VAL A 57 -9.15 -4.89 -3.64
N ILE A 58 -9.58 -4.49 -2.45
CA ILE A 58 -10.18 -5.38 -1.45
C ILE A 58 -11.43 -6.07 -2.02
N ALA A 59 -12.33 -5.33 -2.67
CA ALA A 59 -13.51 -5.92 -3.30
C ALA A 59 -13.13 -6.89 -4.42
N ALA A 60 -12.11 -6.57 -5.23
CA ALA A 60 -11.60 -7.46 -6.26
C ALA A 60 -11.07 -8.78 -5.68
N ILE A 61 -10.30 -8.72 -4.59
CA ILE A 61 -9.80 -9.90 -3.87
C ILE A 61 -10.97 -10.73 -3.34
N ILE A 62 -11.95 -10.12 -2.69
CA ILE A 62 -13.14 -10.84 -2.20
C ILE A 62 -13.86 -11.56 -3.35
N ASN A 63 -14.03 -10.91 -4.51
CA ASN A 63 -14.63 -11.53 -5.69
C ASN A 63 -13.77 -12.61 -6.35
N GLU A 64 -12.45 -12.53 -6.20
CA GLU A 64 -11.51 -13.56 -6.68
C GLU A 64 -11.66 -14.85 -5.85
N PHE A 65 -11.70 -14.73 -4.52
CA PHE A 65 -11.57 -15.87 -3.61
C PHE A 65 -12.90 -16.35 -3.01
N ARG A 66 -14.00 -15.59 -3.09
CA ARG A 66 -15.28 -15.96 -2.48
C ARG A 66 -16.47 -15.88 -3.42
N ASP A 67 -17.38 -16.84 -3.26
CA ASP A 67 -18.70 -16.78 -3.85
C ASP A 67 -19.62 -15.92 -2.97
N GLN A 68 -20.32 -14.97 -3.59
CA GLN A 68 -21.29 -14.15 -2.87
C GLN A 68 -22.65 -14.88 -2.84
N PRO A 69 -23.44 -14.73 -1.76
CA PRO A 69 -24.68 -15.50 -1.57
C PRO A 69 -25.70 -15.35 -2.70
N THR A 70 -25.74 -14.19 -3.35
CA THR A 70 -26.65 -13.88 -4.46
C THR A 70 -25.99 -14.05 -5.83
N GLY A 71 -24.75 -14.53 -5.88
CA GLY A 71 -23.91 -14.51 -7.08
C GLY A 71 -23.52 -13.10 -7.55
N ALA A 72 -23.95 -12.05 -6.83
CA ALA A 72 -23.64 -10.67 -7.17
C ALA A 72 -22.16 -10.36 -6.92
N ILE A 73 -21.59 -9.46 -7.72
CA ILE A 73 -20.23 -8.96 -7.52
C ILE A 73 -20.21 -8.09 -6.26
N PHE A 74 -19.32 -8.40 -5.32
CA PHE A 74 -19.07 -7.59 -4.14
C PHE A 74 -18.50 -6.22 -4.56
N GLN A 75 -19.18 -5.14 -4.20
CA GLN A 75 -18.89 -3.81 -4.71
C GLN A 75 -17.80 -3.11 -3.89
N ALA A 76 -16.98 -2.29 -4.55
CA ALA A 76 -15.97 -1.47 -3.89
C ALA A 76 -16.57 -0.53 -2.82
N ASN A 77 -17.75 0.02 -3.09
CA ASN A 77 -18.47 0.87 -2.14
C ASN A 77 -18.86 0.10 -0.87
N SER A 78 -19.24 -1.18 -0.99
CA SER A 78 -19.56 -2.04 0.16
C SER A 78 -18.34 -2.25 1.05
N ALA A 79 -17.15 -2.49 0.47
CA ALA A 79 -15.89 -2.58 1.21
C ALA A 79 -15.59 -1.26 1.94
N GLN A 80 -15.73 -0.12 1.25
CA GLN A 80 -15.51 1.19 1.85
C GLN A 80 -16.46 1.48 3.00
N ILE A 81 -17.76 1.20 2.83
CA ILE A 81 -18.77 1.39 3.89
C ILE A 81 -18.44 0.53 5.10
N MET A 82 -18.07 -0.74 4.92
CA MET A 82 -17.68 -1.61 6.03
C MET A 82 -16.53 -1.03 6.85
N MET A 83 -15.44 -0.61 6.17
CA MET A 83 -14.27 -0.05 6.83
C MET A 83 -14.61 1.28 7.52
N SER A 84 -15.19 2.24 6.79
CA SER A 84 -15.50 3.57 7.34
C SER A 84 -16.51 3.50 8.47
N PHE A 85 -17.53 2.64 8.39
CA PHE A 85 -18.51 2.49 9.46
C PHE A 85 -17.86 1.93 10.74
N ALA A 86 -16.99 0.93 10.62
CA ALA A 86 -16.27 0.38 11.76
C ALA A 86 -15.35 1.42 12.42
N MET A 87 -14.55 2.13 11.62
CA MET A 87 -13.66 3.18 12.13
C MET A 87 -14.43 4.30 12.84
N ARG A 88 -15.51 4.81 12.24
CA ARG A 88 -16.33 5.85 12.88
C ARG A 88 -16.95 5.40 14.19
N ARG A 89 -17.41 4.15 14.26
CA ARG A 89 -17.95 3.59 15.50
C ARG A 89 -16.90 3.41 16.60
N ALA A 90 -15.65 3.23 16.22
CA ALA A 90 -14.52 3.17 17.17
C ALA A 90 -14.01 4.56 17.60
N GLY A 91 -14.71 5.65 17.24
CA GLY A 91 -14.38 7.01 17.66
C GLY A 91 -13.65 7.84 16.59
N TYR A 92 -13.35 7.26 15.43
CA TYR A 92 -12.67 7.96 14.33
C TYR A 92 -13.69 8.64 13.40
N VAL A 93 -14.39 9.67 13.90
CA VAL A 93 -15.63 10.24 13.30
C VAL A 93 -15.47 10.69 11.84
N ASP A 94 -14.34 11.31 11.50
CA ASP A 94 -14.05 11.83 10.14
C ASP A 94 -13.11 10.92 9.34
N TRP A 95 -12.95 9.68 9.80
CA TRP A 95 -12.08 8.74 9.13
C TRP A 95 -12.62 8.34 7.76
N THR A 96 -11.73 8.41 6.79
CA THR A 96 -11.89 7.88 5.44
C THR A 96 -10.59 7.19 5.04
N VAL A 97 -10.64 6.35 4.01
CA VAL A 97 -9.42 5.73 3.46
C VAL A 97 -8.39 6.80 3.06
N GLY A 98 -8.84 7.94 2.53
CA GLY A 98 -7.96 9.04 2.11
C GLY A 98 -7.35 9.83 3.27
N THR A 99 -8.07 9.99 4.38
CA THR A 99 -7.61 10.71 5.57
C THR A 99 -6.91 9.82 6.59
N SER A 100 -6.80 8.51 6.32
CA SER A 100 -6.21 7.53 7.26
C SER A 100 -4.83 7.89 7.81
N HIS A 101 -3.97 8.51 6.99
CA HIS A 101 -2.63 8.94 7.35
C HIS A 101 -2.59 10.09 8.38
N GLU A 102 -3.70 10.81 8.57
CA GLU A 102 -3.82 11.90 9.55
C GLU A 102 -4.10 11.38 10.97
N TRP A 103 -4.49 10.11 11.11
CA TRP A 103 -4.85 9.51 12.39
C TRP A 103 -3.67 8.76 12.99
N ALA A 104 -3.41 8.99 14.27
CA ALA A 104 -2.40 8.25 15.01
C ALA A 104 -2.81 6.77 15.12
N ARG A 105 -1.91 5.88 14.71
CA ARG A 105 -2.10 4.44 14.84
C ARG A 105 -1.94 4.04 16.30
N ALA A 106 -2.88 3.25 16.82
CA ALA A 106 -2.80 2.73 18.19
C ALA A 106 -1.57 1.82 18.38
N VAL A 107 -1.22 1.08 17.33
CA VAL A 107 -0.03 0.23 17.28
C VAL A 107 0.75 0.56 16.01
N ASN A 108 1.99 1.02 16.17
CA ASN A 108 2.88 1.27 15.04
C ASN A 108 3.49 -0.07 14.58
N LYS A 109 2.74 -0.82 13.76
CA LYS A 109 3.23 -2.07 13.19
C LYS A 109 4.21 -1.81 12.06
N GLU A 110 5.30 -2.56 12.06
CA GLU A 110 6.24 -2.60 10.95
C GLU A 110 5.56 -3.18 9.70
N GLU A 111 5.96 -2.71 8.53
CA GLU A 111 5.37 -3.16 7.25
C GLU A 111 5.55 -4.67 7.02
N GLY A 112 6.60 -5.27 7.59
CA GLY A 112 6.86 -6.71 7.52
C GLY A 112 6.04 -7.56 8.49
N ASP A 113 5.32 -6.95 9.44
CA ASP A 113 4.58 -7.67 10.48
C ASP A 113 3.19 -8.11 10.00
N LEU A 114 3.08 -9.39 9.65
CA LEU A 114 1.80 -10.03 9.30
C LEU A 114 1.07 -10.61 10.51
N SER A 115 1.58 -10.40 11.73
CA SER A 115 0.98 -10.91 12.95
C SER A 115 -0.40 -10.29 13.18
N VAL A 116 -1.36 -11.15 13.49
CA VAL A 116 -2.69 -10.76 13.98
C VAL A 116 -2.83 -10.98 15.49
N THR A 117 -1.74 -11.35 16.17
CA THR A 117 -1.68 -11.36 17.63
C THR A 117 -2.08 -9.98 18.15
N ASP A 118 -2.91 -9.98 19.21
CA ASP A 118 -3.48 -8.80 19.87
C ASP A 118 -4.45 -7.96 19.04
N PHE A 119 -4.88 -8.42 17.86
CA PHE A 119 -5.94 -7.73 17.12
C PHE A 119 -7.24 -7.75 17.90
N ARG A 120 -7.91 -6.60 17.93
CA ARG A 120 -9.14 -6.40 18.68
C ARG A 120 -10.34 -6.65 17.77
N THR A 121 -11.31 -7.36 18.32
CA THR A 121 -12.59 -7.60 17.66
C THR A 121 -13.50 -6.36 17.75
N PRO A 122 -14.50 -6.23 16.86
CA PRO A 122 -15.49 -5.15 16.92
C PRO A 122 -16.17 -4.99 18.28
N ARG A 123 -16.46 -6.09 18.98
CA ARG A 123 -17.02 -6.02 20.35
C ARG A 123 -16.14 -5.28 21.36
N ILE A 124 -14.82 -5.27 21.17
CA ILE A 124 -13.87 -4.58 22.06
C ILE A 124 -13.76 -3.10 21.66
N THR A 125 -13.53 -2.85 20.37
CA THR A 125 -13.24 -1.48 19.87
C THR A 125 -14.47 -0.61 19.73
N HIS A 126 -15.62 -1.19 19.40
CA HIS A 126 -16.86 -0.45 19.19
C HIS A 126 -18.11 -1.30 19.48
N PRO A 127 -18.31 -1.71 20.75
CA PRO A 127 -19.47 -2.49 21.13
C PRO A 127 -20.77 -1.82 20.67
N LYS A 128 -21.75 -2.64 20.27
CA LYS A 128 -23.07 -2.13 19.93
C LYS A 128 -23.76 -1.61 21.18
N HIS A 129 -24.23 -0.37 21.12
CA HIS A 129 -25.04 0.19 22.19
C HIS A 129 -26.30 -0.66 22.35
N ILE A 130 -26.47 -1.27 23.52
CA ILE A 130 -27.66 -2.04 23.88
C ILE A 130 -28.71 -1.04 24.34
N SER A 131 -29.73 -0.80 23.53
CA SER A 131 -30.83 0.08 23.90
C SER A 131 -31.69 -0.60 24.94
N LYS A 132 -31.93 0.06 26.08
CA LYS A 132 -32.84 -0.44 27.13
C LYS A 132 -34.28 -0.69 26.64
N THR A 133 -34.66 -0.09 25.51
CA THR A 133 -36.03 -0.13 24.96
C THR A 133 -36.27 -1.25 23.95
N LYS A 134 -35.23 -1.81 23.34
CA LYS A 134 -35.33 -2.94 22.40
C LYS A 134 -35.04 -4.23 23.14
N LYS A 135 -35.51 -5.38 22.64
CA LYS A 135 -35.32 -6.72 23.25
C LYS A 135 -33.82 -6.92 23.60
N PRO A 136 -33.42 -6.75 24.88
CA PRO A 136 -32.02 -6.59 25.24
C PRO A 136 -31.21 -7.87 24.95
N LEU A 137 -31.89 -9.01 24.98
CA LEU A 137 -31.31 -10.32 24.71
C LEU A 137 -30.64 -10.42 23.33
N HIS A 138 -31.26 -9.88 22.28
CA HIS A 138 -30.73 -10.01 20.92
C HIS A 138 -29.57 -9.03 20.66
N GLU A 139 -29.60 -7.85 21.28
CA GLU A 139 -28.52 -6.86 21.14
C GLU A 139 -27.29 -7.25 21.97
N ALA A 140 -27.49 -7.82 23.16
CA ALA A 140 -26.42 -8.40 23.97
C ALA A 140 -25.66 -9.49 23.20
N ALA A 141 -26.39 -10.42 22.57
CA ALA A 141 -25.81 -11.49 21.76
C ALA A 141 -24.93 -11.00 20.59
N GLN A 142 -25.15 -9.77 20.08
CA GLN A 142 -24.33 -9.21 19.01
C GLN A 142 -22.97 -8.69 19.47
N ASN A 143 -22.78 -8.49 20.77
CA ASN A 143 -21.52 -8.07 21.38
C ASN A 143 -20.77 -9.23 22.04
N GLU A 144 -21.37 -10.42 22.09
CA GLU A 144 -20.72 -11.60 22.63
C GLU A 144 -19.54 -12.03 21.76
N ALA A 145 -18.53 -12.61 22.43
CA ALA A 145 -17.45 -13.29 21.75
C ALA A 145 -18.05 -14.45 20.93
N ALA A 146 -17.68 -14.55 19.66
CA ALA A 146 -18.10 -15.71 18.89
C ALA A 146 -17.32 -16.93 19.37
N GLY A 147 -18.02 -18.06 19.51
CA GLY A 147 -17.36 -19.34 19.80
C GLY A 147 -16.43 -19.77 18.66
N PRO A 148 -15.50 -20.70 18.93
CA PRO A 148 -14.64 -21.26 17.90
C PRO A 148 -15.44 -21.90 16.76
N VAL A 149 -14.88 -21.87 15.55
CA VAL A 149 -15.47 -22.44 14.33
C VAL A 149 -14.58 -23.56 13.81
N ALA A 150 -15.14 -24.61 13.22
CA ALA A 150 -14.30 -25.66 12.64
C ALA A 150 -13.49 -25.10 11.47
N PHE A 151 -12.21 -25.48 11.34
CA PHE A 151 -11.37 -25.03 10.22
C PHE A 151 -11.96 -25.39 8.85
N LYS A 152 -12.59 -26.57 8.73
CA LYS A 152 -13.31 -26.99 7.52
C LYS A 152 -14.46 -26.06 7.13
N ASP A 153 -15.11 -25.44 8.12
CA ASP A 153 -16.22 -24.51 7.86
C ASP A 153 -15.73 -23.16 7.32
N LEU A 154 -14.46 -22.79 7.55
CA LEU A 154 -13.88 -21.59 6.94
C LEU A 154 -13.82 -21.67 5.41
N ALA A 155 -13.80 -22.89 4.85
CA ALA A 155 -13.82 -23.12 3.41
C ALA A 155 -15.22 -22.88 2.79
N LEU A 156 -16.27 -22.73 3.59
CA LEU A 156 -17.62 -22.50 3.06
C LEU A 156 -17.69 -21.13 2.36
N HIS A 157 -18.18 -21.16 1.12
CA HIS A 157 -18.23 -20.03 0.18
C HIS A 157 -16.85 -19.52 -0.30
N VAL A 158 -15.78 -20.28 -0.09
CA VAL A 158 -14.48 -19.99 -0.68
C VAL A 158 -14.43 -20.60 -2.08
N LYS A 159 -14.38 -19.74 -3.10
CA LYS A 159 -14.32 -20.12 -4.52
C LYS A 159 -12.95 -20.70 -4.88
N LYS A 160 -11.90 -20.11 -4.31
CA LYS A 160 -10.51 -20.47 -4.54
C LYS A 160 -9.79 -20.38 -3.20
N HIS A 161 -9.03 -21.40 -2.82
CA HIS A 161 -8.17 -21.28 -1.65
C HIS A 161 -6.96 -20.40 -1.99
N PRO A 162 -6.56 -19.46 -1.13
CA PRO A 162 -5.28 -18.76 -1.29
C PRO A 162 -4.14 -19.78 -1.42
N SER A 163 -3.14 -19.49 -2.25
CA SER A 163 -2.02 -20.39 -2.57
C SER A 163 -0.77 -19.59 -2.97
N GLY A 164 0.41 -20.20 -2.89
CA GLY A 164 1.66 -19.55 -3.27
C GLY A 164 1.89 -18.27 -2.46
N GLU A 165 2.17 -17.16 -3.13
CA GLU A 165 2.41 -15.84 -2.52
C GLU A 165 1.21 -15.23 -1.78
N ASP A 166 0.04 -15.84 -1.87
CA ASP A 166 -1.18 -15.39 -1.20
C ASP A 166 -1.54 -16.24 0.03
N ALA A 167 -0.72 -17.23 0.39
CA ALA A 167 -1.00 -18.18 1.46
C ALA A 167 0.13 -18.28 2.48
N LEU A 168 -0.25 -18.37 3.75
CA LEU A 168 0.59 -18.73 4.89
C LEU A 168 -0.09 -19.88 5.66
N ASP A 169 -0.14 -19.76 6.99
CA ASP A 169 -0.51 -20.85 7.89
C ASP A 169 -2.01 -21.14 7.89
N LEU A 170 -2.88 -20.14 7.74
CA LEU A 170 -4.34 -20.38 7.74
C LEU A 170 -4.77 -21.22 6.54
N SER A 171 -4.22 -20.96 5.36
CA SER A 171 -4.50 -21.77 4.18
C SER A 171 -4.04 -23.21 4.35
N ARG A 172 -2.89 -23.43 5.00
CA ARG A 172 -2.37 -24.77 5.31
C ARG A 172 -3.29 -25.49 6.29
N CYS A 173 -3.67 -24.82 7.38
CA CYS A 173 -4.58 -25.35 8.40
C CYS A 173 -5.96 -25.70 7.83
N VAL A 174 -6.56 -24.83 7.01
CA VAL A 174 -7.87 -25.09 6.38
C VAL A 174 -7.78 -26.28 5.42
N ARG A 175 -6.77 -26.34 4.55
CA ARG A 175 -6.60 -27.49 3.63
C ARG A 175 -6.40 -28.79 4.39
N TYR A 176 -5.57 -28.78 5.43
CA TYR A 176 -5.36 -29.96 6.26
C TYR A 176 -6.67 -30.44 6.90
N ALA A 177 -7.47 -29.53 7.46
CA ALA A 177 -8.76 -29.88 8.07
C ALA A 177 -9.81 -30.38 7.06
N LEU A 178 -9.71 -30.01 5.78
CA LEU A 178 -10.54 -30.56 4.71
C LEU A 178 -10.11 -31.98 4.33
N GLU A 179 -8.81 -32.26 4.32
CA GLU A 179 -8.24 -33.58 4.03
C GLU A 179 -8.43 -34.57 5.19
N HIS A 180 -8.51 -34.07 6.42
CA HIS A 180 -8.67 -34.85 7.66
C HIS A 180 -10.01 -34.49 8.33
N ALA A 181 -11.11 -34.75 7.61
CA ALA A 181 -12.45 -34.33 8.03
C ALA A 181 -12.95 -35.00 9.33
N ASP A 182 -12.32 -36.10 9.74
CA ASP A 182 -12.52 -36.84 10.99
C ASP A 182 -11.84 -36.17 12.20
N GLU A 183 -10.88 -35.27 11.99
CA GLU A 183 -10.25 -34.50 13.05
C GLU A 183 -11.00 -33.19 13.31
N ASP A 184 -11.40 -32.96 14.56
CA ASP A 184 -12.13 -31.75 14.97
C ASP A 184 -11.17 -30.60 15.33
N TRP A 185 -10.68 -29.91 14.31
CA TRP A 185 -9.87 -28.71 14.46
C TRP A 185 -10.73 -27.44 14.55
N LEU A 186 -10.54 -26.65 15.61
CA LEU A 186 -11.29 -25.43 15.88
C LEU A 186 -10.40 -24.18 15.75
N PHE A 187 -10.89 -23.18 15.04
CA PHE A 187 -10.28 -21.87 14.89
C PHE A 187 -11.00 -20.84 15.78
N PRO A 188 -10.29 -19.93 16.47
CA PRO A 188 -8.83 -19.72 16.44
C PRO A 188 -8.04 -20.62 17.39
N ASP A 189 -8.69 -21.29 18.34
CA ASP A 189 -8.06 -21.94 19.51
C ASP A 189 -6.97 -22.96 19.15
N HIS A 190 -7.18 -23.78 18.12
CA HIS A 190 -6.21 -24.79 17.70
C HIS A 190 -5.24 -24.29 16.61
N PHE A 191 -5.25 -23.01 16.24
CA PHE A 191 -4.44 -22.50 15.13
C PHE A 191 -2.94 -22.72 15.36
N ALA A 192 -2.41 -22.35 16.53
CA ALA A 192 -0.99 -22.54 16.84
C ALA A 192 -0.61 -24.04 16.92
N ILE A 193 -1.48 -24.86 17.52
CA ILE A 193 -1.28 -26.31 17.66
C ILE A 193 -1.23 -26.98 16.27
N LEU A 194 -2.19 -26.67 15.41
CA LEU A 194 -2.26 -27.22 14.07
C LEU A 194 -1.10 -26.73 13.20
N THR A 195 -0.73 -25.46 13.30
CA THR A 195 0.46 -24.92 12.62
C THR A 195 1.73 -25.66 13.04
N HIS A 196 1.89 -25.95 14.34
CA HIS A 196 3.01 -26.76 14.85
C HIS A 196 2.98 -28.18 14.30
N ARG A 197 1.81 -28.85 14.29
CA ARG A 197 1.62 -30.18 13.70
C ARG A 197 2.00 -30.22 12.22
N LEU A 198 1.82 -29.13 11.49
CA LEU A 198 2.17 -28.99 10.08
C LEU A 198 3.65 -28.67 9.82
N GLY A 199 4.51 -28.70 10.84
CA GLY A 199 5.94 -28.40 10.73
C GLY A 199 6.31 -26.97 11.14
N GLY A 200 5.43 -26.29 11.87
CA GLY A 200 5.65 -24.94 12.38
C GLY A 200 5.21 -23.82 11.43
N PRO A 201 5.34 -22.56 11.88
CA PRO A 201 4.93 -21.38 11.11
C PRO A 201 5.63 -21.32 9.75
N ALA A 202 4.86 -21.00 8.71
CA ALA A 202 5.39 -20.82 7.37
C ALA A 202 6.35 -19.62 7.33
N ARG A 203 7.45 -19.75 6.59
CA ARG A 203 8.38 -18.64 6.41
C ARG A 203 7.71 -17.50 5.63
N VAL A 204 7.65 -16.32 6.23
CA VAL A 204 7.21 -15.11 5.54
C VAL A 204 8.28 -14.65 4.54
N THR A 205 7.86 -14.44 3.30
CA THR A 205 8.67 -13.87 2.22
C THR A 205 8.15 -12.48 1.89
N HIS A 206 8.91 -11.70 1.13
CA HIS A 206 8.49 -10.37 0.70
C HIS A 206 7.17 -10.41 -0.09
N SER A 207 6.95 -11.46 -0.89
CA SER A 207 5.73 -11.65 -1.67
C SER A 207 4.46 -11.87 -0.83
N HIS A 208 4.59 -12.29 0.43
CA HIS A 208 3.45 -12.47 1.35
C HIS A 208 2.97 -11.14 1.97
N LEU A 209 3.76 -10.07 1.88
CA LEU A 209 3.43 -8.81 2.52
C LEU A 209 2.16 -8.18 1.92
N ASP A 210 1.35 -7.54 2.76
CA ASP A 210 0.09 -6.92 2.36
C ASP A 210 0.27 -5.95 1.20
N ARG A 211 1.35 -5.14 1.24
CA ARG A 211 1.66 -4.18 0.17
C ARG A 211 1.84 -4.89 -1.17
N GLN A 212 2.58 -6.00 -1.19
CA GLN A 212 2.82 -6.77 -2.41
C GLN A 212 1.53 -7.45 -2.87
N ALA A 213 0.78 -8.04 -1.95
CA ALA A 213 -0.51 -8.67 -2.24
C ALA A 213 -1.52 -7.68 -2.87
N PHE A 214 -1.58 -6.44 -2.38
CA PHE A 214 -2.42 -5.39 -2.97
C PHE A 214 -1.85 -4.84 -4.27
N ALA A 215 -0.54 -4.61 -4.37
CA ALA A 215 0.11 -4.12 -5.59
C ALA A 215 -0.11 -5.04 -6.78
N ARG A 216 -0.01 -6.37 -6.59
CA ARG A 216 -0.28 -7.38 -7.63
C ARG A 216 -1.68 -7.21 -8.25
N ARG A 217 -2.71 -6.97 -7.43
CA ARG A 217 -4.08 -6.74 -7.92
C ARG A 217 -4.32 -5.31 -8.39
N GLU A 218 -3.58 -4.33 -7.91
CA GLU A 218 -3.70 -2.95 -8.40
C GLU A 218 -3.33 -2.83 -9.88
N ILE A 219 -2.36 -3.62 -10.36
CA ILE A 219 -1.94 -3.66 -11.77
C ILE A 219 -3.10 -4.04 -12.70
N LEU A 220 -4.03 -4.89 -12.24
CA LEU A 220 -5.22 -5.28 -13.01
C LEU A 220 -6.14 -4.09 -13.30
N PHE A 221 -6.11 -3.05 -12.45
CA PHE A 221 -6.87 -1.81 -12.63
C PHE A 221 -6.07 -0.70 -13.31
N ALA A 222 -4.74 -0.76 -13.25
CA ALA A 222 -3.86 0.23 -13.85
C ALA A 222 -3.69 0.03 -15.36
N SER A 223 -3.96 -1.17 -15.87
CA SER A 223 -4.00 -1.40 -17.31
C SER A 223 -5.10 -0.53 -17.92
N PRO A 224 -4.76 0.54 -18.68
CA PRO A 224 -5.76 1.30 -19.40
C PRO A 224 -6.48 0.28 -20.26
N CYS A 225 -7.77 0.13 -20.02
CA CYS A 225 -8.66 -0.72 -20.79
C CYS A 225 -8.21 -0.60 -22.24
N ARG A 226 -7.59 -1.66 -22.79
CA ARG A 226 -7.43 -1.78 -24.23
C ARG A 226 -8.85 -1.59 -24.69
N THR A 227 -9.15 -0.41 -25.24
CA THR A 227 -10.36 -0.17 -25.99
C THR A 227 -10.34 -1.28 -27.01
N SER A 228 -11.05 -2.36 -26.69
CA SER A 228 -11.34 -3.39 -27.66
C SER A 228 -12.02 -2.60 -28.73
N THR A 229 -11.31 -2.37 -29.83
CA THR A 229 -11.88 -2.14 -31.13
C THR A 229 -12.69 -3.39 -31.46
N LEU A 230 -13.75 -3.62 -30.70
CA LEU A 230 -14.95 -4.27 -31.16
C LEU A 230 -15.37 -3.35 -32.29
N THR A 231 -14.91 -3.73 -33.48
CA THR A 231 -15.46 -3.41 -34.77
C THR A 231 -16.85 -2.82 -34.60
N ASP A 232 -16.97 -1.53 -34.90
CA ASP A 232 -18.23 -0.87 -35.18
C ASP A 232 -18.94 -1.66 -36.28
N ALA A 233 -19.66 -2.70 -35.89
CA ALA A 233 -20.77 -3.18 -36.68
C ALA A 233 -21.79 -2.03 -36.64
N PRO A 234 -22.19 -1.48 -37.80
CA PRO A 234 -23.10 -0.35 -37.85
C PRO A 234 -24.39 -0.73 -37.13
N ARG A 235 -24.63 -0.12 -35.97
CA ARG A 235 -25.93 -0.23 -35.29
C ARG A 235 -27.00 0.22 -36.28
N PRO A 236 -28.01 -0.62 -36.60
CA PRO A 236 -29.13 -0.19 -37.41
C PRO A 236 -29.78 1.00 -36.71
N LYS A 237 -29.97 2.10 -37.45
CA LYS A 237 -30.64 3.31 -36.98
C LYS A 237 -32.00 2.91 -36.41
N ALA A 238 -32.15 3.00 -35.09
CA ALA A 238 -33.43 2.86 -34.44
C ALA A 238 -34.38 3.93 -35.01
N MET A 239 -35.43 3.48 -35.69
CA MET A 239 -36.50 4.36 -36.14
C MET A 239 -37.19 4.99 -34.92
N PRO A 240 -37.58 6.27 -34.99
CA PRO A 240 -38.39 6.87 -33.95
C PRO A 240 -39.75 6.15 -33.90
N THR A 241 -40.05 5.52 -32.77
CA THR A 241 -41.36 4.95 -32.46
C THR A 241 -42.43 6.05 -32.48
N PRO A 242 -43.57 5.87 -33.17
CA PRO A 242 -44.64 6.85 -33.23
C PRO A 242 -45.53 6.69 -31.99
N ARG A 243 -45.29 7.51 -30.96
CA ARG A 243 -46.19 7.62 -29.78
C ARG A 243 -46.87 8.98 -29.67
N ILE A 244 -47.07 9.67 -30.80
CA ILE A 244 -47.93 10.86 -30.92
C ILE A 244 -48.73 10.76 -32.23
N ALA A 245 -49.59 9.76 -32.33
CA ALA A 245 -50.55 9.61 -33.43
C ALA A 245 -51.89 9.01 -32.95
N ARG A 246 -52.29 9.30 -31.70
CA ARG A 246 -53.57 8.85 -31.16
C ARG A 246 -54.18 9.85 -30.16
N ALA A 247 -54.13 11.13 -30.52
CA ALA A 247 -54.81 12.22 -29.82
C ALA A 247 -55.35 13.32 -30.78
N ILE A 248 -55.41 13.05 -32.09
CA ILE A 248 -55.86 14.02 -33.11
C ILE A 248 -57.07 13.50 -33.94
N GLU A 249 -57.50 12.24 -33.77
CA GLU A 249 -58.69 11.69 -34.45
C GLU A 249 -60.01 11.78 -33.66
N GLU A 250 -59.99 12.21 -32.39
CA GLU A 250 -61.22 12.34 -31.57
C GLU A 250 -61.77 13.77 -31.46
N ALA A 251 -61.33 14.71 -32.31
CA ALA A 251 -61.73 16.13 -32.23
C ALA A 251 -62.36 16.71 -33.52
N VAL A 252 -63.04 15.91 -34.35
CA VAL A 252 -63.69 16.38 -35.60
C VAL A 252 -65.19 16.04 -35.72
N VAL A 253 -65.91 15.75 -34.63
CA VAL A 253 -67.38 15.85 -34.66
C VAL A 253 -67.90 16.43 -33.34
N GLY A 254 -68.23 17.73 -33.34
CA GLY A 254 -68.85 18.37 -32.17
C GLY A 254 -68.76 19.89 -32.16
N PHE A 255 -69.19 20.53 -33.25
CA PHE A 255 -69.43 21.97 -33.29
C PHE A 255 -70.74 22.28 -32.52
N GLN A 256 -70.71 23.14 -31.48
CA GLN A 256 -71.70 24.20 -31.19
C GLN A 256 -71.40 24.89 -29.83
N PRO A 257 -71.85 26.16 -29.65
CA PRO A 257 -71.00 27.25 -29.16
C PRO A 257 -71.36 27.78 -27.76
N GLY A 258 -70.41 28.49 -27.13
CA GLY A 258 -70.70 29.24 -25.92
C GLY A 258 -69.56 30.15 -25.44
N ASN A 259 -69.62 31.41 -25.85
CA ASN A 259 -69.25 32.63 -25.13
C ASN A 259 -67.85 32.82 -24.48
N SER A 260 -67.15 33.81 -25.05
CA SER A 260 -66.68 35.04 -24.37
C SER A 260 -65.63 34.93 -23.25
N ALA A 261 -64.42 35.44 -23.52
CA ALA A 261 -64.03 36.81 -23.12
C ALA A 261 -62.50 36.97 -22.89
N ASN A 262 -61.95 38.01 -23.53
CA ASN A 262 -60.98 38.99 -23.02
C ASN A 262 -59.65 38.53 -22.39
N SER A 263 -58.54 38.80 -23.09
CA SER A 263 -57.61 39.93 -22.83
C SER A 263 -56.53 39.59 -21.79
N ASN A 264 -55.31 40.11 -21.77
CA ASN A 264 -54.73 41.29 -22.39
C ASN A 264 -53.21 41.17 -22.41
N ARG A 265 -52.59 41.86 -23.37
CA ARG A 265 -51.17 42.18 -23.47
C ARG A 265 -50.67 42.95 -22.23
N LYS A 266 -49.37 42.86 -21.93
CA LYS A 266 -48.57 44.07 -21.69
C LYS A 266 -47.07 43.90 -21.96
N ARG A 267 -46.58 44.77 -22.84
CA ARG A 267 -45.18 45.13 -23.14
C ARG A 267 -44.54 45.84 -21.94
N LYS A 268 -43.21 45.84 -21.86
CA LYS A 268 -42.44 47.09 -21.93
C LYS A 268 -40.96 46.88 -22.30
N LEU A 269 -40.49 47.81 -23.13
CA LEU A 269 -39.18 48.05 -23.71
C LEU A 269 -38.36 49.05 -22.87
N GLY A 270 -37.06 49.12 -23.15
CA GLY A 270 -36.19 50.31 -23.05
C GLY A 270 -34.76 49.94 -22.60
N ALA A 271 -33.71 49.95 -23.45
CA ALA A 271 -33.00 51.10 -24.07
C ALA A 271 -32.22 51.91 -23.00
N ASP A 272 -30.96 52.37 -23.12
CA ASP A 272 -29.89 52.34 -24.13
C ASP A 272 -28.64 53.04 -23.50
N SER A 273 -27.47 53.05 -24.17
CA SER A 273 -26.28 53.95 -23.95
C SER A 273 -25.34 53.64 -22.75
N SER A 274 -23.99 53.76 -22.75
CA SER A 274 -22.96 54.21 -23.70
C SER A 274 -21.52 53.98 -23.14
N LYS A 275 -20.52 53.84 -24.05
CA LYS A 275 -19.09 54.29 -24.03
C LYS A 275 -18.14 54.01 -22.83
N MET A 276 -17.02 53.31 -23.09
CA MET A 276 -15.64 53.86 -23.25
C MET A 276 -14.55 52.78 -23.09
N ALA A 277 -13.43 53.03 -23.78
CA ALA A 277 -12.27 52.17 -23.94
C ALA A 277 -11.36 52.10 -22.69
N THR A 278 -10.63 50.99 -22.52
CA THR A 278 -9.15 50.90 -22.59
C THR A 278 -8.60 49.67 -21.85
N SER A 279 -7.46 49.20 -22.38
CA SER A 279 -6.41 48.39 -21.74
C SER A 279 -6.45 46.86 -21.91
N ASN A 280 -5.36 46.41 -22.51
CA ASN A 280 -4.89 45.04 -22.64
C ASN A 280 -4.79 44.31 -21.29
N LYS A 281 -5.38 43.12 -21.21
CA LYS A 281 -4.83 42.00 -20.43
C LYS A 281 -5.32 40.68 -21.05
N ARG A 282 -4.40 39.99 -21.73
CA ARG A 282 -4.55 38.57 -22.09
C ARG A 282 -4.76 37.77 -20.80
N ARG A 283 -5.98 37.29 -20.57
CA ARG A 283 -6.26 36.19 -19.64
C ARG A 283 -7.19 35.20 -20.33
N SER A 284 -6.63 34.01 -20.54
CA SER A 284 -7.27 32.72 -20.80
C SER A 284 -8.77 32.67 -20.46
N SER A 285 -9.60 32.68 -21.50
CA SER A 285 -11.03 32.40 -21.46
C SER A 285 -11.35 31.11 -22.23
N ARG A 286 -11.19 29.96 -21.58
CA ARG A 286 -11.88 28.73 -21.95
C ARG A 286 -12.17 27.94 -20.69
N LEU A 287 -13.31 28.25 -20.06
CA LEU A 287 -14.16 27.37 -19.24
C LEU A 287 -15.16 28.23 -18.45
N VAL A 288 -16.14 28.82 -19.13
CA VAL A 288 -17.39 29.25 -18.49
C VAL A 288 -18.49 29.02 -19.52
N GLY A 289 -19.43 28.11 -19.23
CA GLY A 289 -20.59 27.89 -20.08
C GLY A 289 -20.95 26.42 -20.33
N LYS A 290 -21.02 25.59 -19.29
CA LYS A 290 -21.94 24.44 -19.29
C LYS A 290 -22.62 24.37 -17.93
N ASN A 291 -23.89 24.77 -17.90
CA ASN A 291 -24.82 24.43 -16.83
C ASN A 291 -24.95 22.91 -16.81
N ILE A 292 -24.39 22.26 -15.78
CA ILE A 292 -24.69 20.87 -15.47
C ILE A 292 -25.93 20.90 -14.58
N ASN A 293 -27.05 20.47 -15.15
CA ASN A 293 -28.28 20.16 -14.42
C ASN A 293 -28.02 18.90 -13.57
N PHE A 294 -27.87 19.06 -12.26
CA PHE A 294 -27.92 17.96 -11.29
C PHE A 294 -29.35 17.77 -10.78
N ARG A 295 -30.27 17.46 -11.70
CA ARG A 295 -31.62 17.01 -11.34
C ARG A 295 -32.06 15.92 -12.32
N GLU A 296 -31.40 14.78 -12.23
CA GLU A 296 -32.02 13.50 -12.57
C GLU A 296 -32.45 12.88 -11.24
N GLU A 297 -33.74 12.94 -10.99
CA GLU A 297 -34.45 12.16 -9.98
C GLU A 297 -34.31 10.68 -10.40
N SER A 298 -33.50 9.91 -9.67
CA SER A 298 -33.60 8.45 -9.73
C SER A 298 -34.69 8.03 -8.76
N ASP A 299 -35.78 7.47 -9.29
CA ASP A 299 -36.75 6.68 -8.55
C ASP A 299 -36.01 5.59 -7.76
N VAL A 300 -35.85 5.84 -6.45
CA VAL A 300 -35.50 4.82 -5.47
C VAL A 300 -36.73 4.67 -4.60
N GLU A 301 -37.36 3.51 -4.76
CA GLU A 301 -38.48 3.04 -3.98
C GLU A 301 -38.18 3.14 -2.48
N ASP A 302 -39.21 3.58 -1.74
CA ASP A 302 -39.32 3.68 -0.29
C ASP A 302 -38.70 2.51 0.46
N VAL A 303 -37.50 2.69 1.01
CA VAL A 303 -37.03 1.90 2.15
C VAL A 303 -36.30 2.80 3.14
N ASP A 304 -36.94 2.92 4.31
CA ASP A 304 -36.43 3.38 5.61
C ASP A 304 -36.68 4.84 6.04
N GLU A 305 -37.94 5.27 6.00
CA GLU A 305 -38.45 6.44 6.74
C GLU A 305 -38.77 6.12 8.23
N SER A 306 -38.09 5.14 8.86
CA SER A 306 -38.39 4.71 10.24
C SER A 306 -37.40 5.18 11.31
N TYR A 307 -36.40 6.00 10.95
CA TYR A 307 -35.39 6.50 11.91
C TYR A 307 -35.51 8.00 12.28
N LEU A 308 -36.50 8.72 11.75
CA LEU A 308 -36.71 10.16 12.03
C LEU A 308 -37.86 10.47 13.01
N GLN A 309 -38.58 9.47 13.52
CA GLN A 309 -39.56 9.66 14.59
C GLN A 309 -38.98 9.33 15.97
N SER A 310 -38.08 10.20 16.46
CA SER A 310 -37.68 10.26 17.87
C SER A 310 -38.29 11.51 18.52
N PRO A 311 -39.01 11.40 19.66
CA PRO A 311 -39.74 12.52 20.26
C PRO A 311 -38.86 13.52 21.04
N TYR A 312 -37.54 13.52 20.86
CA TYR A 312 -36.61 14.35 21.65
C TYR A 312 -35.64 15.26 20.87
N SER A 313 -35.87 15.56 19.58
CA SER A 313 -35.04 16.54 18.84
C SER A 313 -35.63 17.96 18.74
N LYS A 314 -36.79 18.24 19.37
CA LYS A 314 -37.33 19.60 19.45
C LYS A 314 -36.85 20.32 20.71
N ARG A 315 -35.59 20.79 20.71
CA ARG A 315 -35.11 21.95 21.50
C ARG A 315 -33.65 22.20 21.14
N TYR A 316 -33.46 22.96 20.06
CA TYR A 316 -32.45 24.00 19.83
C TYR A 316 -32.56 24.40 18.36
N ALA A 317 -33.72 24.95 18.00
CA ALA A 317 -33.88 25.77 16.81
C ALA A 317 -33.88 27.22 17.30
N THR A 318 -32.74 27.91 17.16
CA THR A 318 -32.65 29.34 17.38
C THR A 318 -33.50 30.05 16.33
N SER A 319 -34.58 30.68 16.78
CA SER A 319 -35.42 31.54 15.98
C SER A 319 -34.74 32.89 15.75
N ALA A 320 -34.44 33.18 14.49
CA ALA A 320 -34.24 34.55 14.05
C ALA A 320 -35.57 35.29 14.13
N LYS A 321 -35.69 36.27 15.04
CA LYS A 321 -36.59 37.41 14.90
C LYS A 321 -36.21 38.54 15.86
N THR A 322 -35.71 39.62 15.25
CA THR A 322 -36.04 41.03 15.55
C THR A 322 -36.52 41.37 16.97
N ARG A 323 -35.78 42.24 17.68
CA ARG A 323 -36.40 43.44 18.24
C ARG A 323 -35.41 44.56 18.59
N ARG A 324 -35.85 45.78 18.29
CA ARG A 324 -35.30 47.07 18.73
C ARG A 324 -35.34 47.20 20.27
N LEU A 325 -34.28 47.81 20.79
CA LEU A 325 -34.14 48.75 21.92
C LEU A 325 -35.05 48.63 23.15
N GLY A 326 -34.42 48.53 24.33
CA GLY A 326 -34.94 49.09 25.58
C GLY A 326 -34.44 48.45 26.89
N ARG A 327 -33.56 49.19 27.61
CA ARG A 327 -33.37 49.26 29.08
C ARG A 327 -33.05 48.02 29.94
N SER A 328 -31.89 48.09 30.61
CA SER A 328 -31.54 47.49 31.93
C SER A 328 -32.46 47.96 33.08
N PRO A 329 -32.30 47.54 34.37
CA PRO A 329 -31.52 46.41 34.98
C PRO A 329 -32.34 45.59 36.02
N SER A 330 -31.68 44.57 36.63
CA SER A 330 -31.74 44.17 38.07
C SER A 330 -32.15 42.71 38.41
N ASN A 331 -31.52 42.22 39.48
CA ASN A 331 -31.75 41.01 40.31
C ASN A 331 -31.09 39.68 39.90
N ASP A 332 -29.81 39.56 40.23
CA ASP A 332 -29.30 38.92 41.47
C ASP A 332 -30.33 38.10 42.30
N SER A 333 -30.14 36.76 42.40
CA SER A 333 -30.11 35.97 43.65
C SER A 333 -30.18 34.44 43.41
N ASP A 334 -29.43 33.73 44.27
CA ASP A 334 -29.49 32.31 44.71
C ASP A 334 -28.71 31.23 43.91
N PHE A 335 -27.55 30.77 44.42
CA PHE A 335 -27.29 29.71 45.45
C PHE A 335 -27.80 28.32 44.99
N VAL A 336 -27.05 27.21 45.04
CA VAL A 336 -26.12 26.72 46.08
C VAL A 336 -25.04 25.84 45.44
N GLY A 337 -23.77 26.12 45.73
CA GLY A 337 -22.66 25.16 45.60
C GLY A 337 -22.42 24.48 46.95
N GLY A 338 -22.36 23.15 46.96
CA GLY A 338 -22.00 22.34 48.13
C GLY A 338 -20.62 21.74 47.94
N ALA A 339 -19.70 22.13 48.80
CA ALA A 339 -18.36 21.59 48.98
C ALA A 339 -18.36 20.51 50.08
N SER A 340 -17.51 19.49 49.94
CA SER A 340 -16.74 18.80 51.01
C SER A 340 -15.89 17.74 50.28
N GLU A 341 -14.56 17.82 50.17
CA GLU A 341 -13.43 17.89 51.12
C GLU A 341 -12.65 16.55 51.19
N PRO A 342 -11.36 16.59 51.57
CA PRO A 342 -10.30 15.67 51.12
C PRO A 342 -9.70 14.82 52.26
N ASP A 343 -8.86 13.83 51.93
CA ASP A 343 -7.54 13.54 52.54
C ASP A 343 -7.02 12.14 52.14
N GLU A 344 -5.71 12.04 51.87
CA GLU A 344 -4.74 11.27 52.66
C GLU A 344 -3.38 11.14 51.91
N ASP A 345 -2.42 11.93 52.38
CA ASP A 345 -1.05 11.59 52.79
C ASP A 345 -0.28 10.45 52.10
N ILE A 346 0.82 10.82 51.42
CA ILE A 346 1.96 9.94 51.14
C ILE A 346 3.25 10.71 51.50
N PRO A 347 4.17 10.13 52.30
CA PRO A 347 5.25 10.88 52.93
C PRO A 347 6.46 11.12 52.01
N GLU A 348 7.07 12.27 52.25
CA GLU A 348 8.35 12.74 51.72
C GLU A 348 9.52 11.86 52.17
N SER A 349 10.47 11.65 51.26
CA SER A 349 11.87 11.45 51.64
C SER A 349 12.76 12.29 50.73
N GLU A 350 13.35 13.32 51.35
CA GLU A 350 14.55 14.00 50.89
C GLU A 350 15.74 13.02 50.90
N VAL A 351 16.72 13.16 49.98
CA VAL A 351 18.09 13.66 50.24
C VAL A 351 18.94 13.55 48.94
N ALA A 352 19.70 14.63 48.68
CA ALA A 352 20.86 14.81 47.79
C ALA A 352 20.58 15.16 46.31
N SER A 353 20.78 16.42 45.85
CA SER A 353 22.07 17.15 45.68
C SER A 353 23.03 16.39 44.76
N GLY A 354 23.48 16.89 43.61
CA GLY A 354 23.40 18.22 42.99
C GLY A 354 24.17 18.19 41.66
N ASP A 355 24.29 19.37 41.08
CA ASP A 355 25.18 19.79 39.98
C ASP A 355 24.59 19.85 38.56
N ASP A 356 24.27 21.10 38.23
CA ASP A 356 24.26 21.75 36.94
C ASP A 356 25.22 21.15 35.91
N GLU A 357 24.74 20.94 34.67
CA GLU A 357 25.52 21.41 33.53
C GLU A 357 24.65 21.80 32.33
N THR A 358 24.92 23.02 31.90
CA THR A 358 24.28 23.80 30.86
C THR A 358 24.34 23.16 29.47
N SER A 359 23.21 23.27 28.77
CA SER A 359 23.03 23.13 27.33
C SER A 359 24.13 23.84 26.51
N LEU A 360 25.01 23.06 25.87
CA LEU A 360 25.93 23.52 24.84
C LEU A 360 25.48 23.09 23.43
N THR A 361 25.64 24.03 22.51
CA THR A 361 25.13 24.04 21.12
C THR A 361 25.92 23.12 20.16
N PRO A 362 25.31 22.72 19.02
CA PRO A 362 25.79 21.60 18.19
C PRO A 362 26.86 22.02 17.15
N LYS A 363 28.03 22.51 17.59
CA LYS A 363 29.14 22.86 16.67
C LYS A 363 30.52 22.27 17.00
N LEU A 364 30.67 21.44 18.04
CA LEU A 364 31.98 20.93 18.47
C LEU A 364 32.22 19.41 18.26
N ARG A 365 31.34 18.70 17.56
CA ARG A 365 31.53 17.25 17.26
C ARG A 365 32.37 16.91 16.02
N ARG A 366 32.92 17.90 15.29
CA ARG A 366 33.70 17.63 14.05
C ARG A 366 35.22 17.47 14.23
N MET A 367 35.81 17.90 15.35
CA MET A 367 37.27 17.88 15.50
C MET A 367 37.85 16.58 16.07
N ALA A 368 37.10 15.83 16.89
CA ALA A 368 37.55 14.54 17.42
C ALA A 368 37.67 13.46 16.33
N ALA A 369 36.77 13.45 15.34
CA ALA A 369 36.80 12.50 14.23
C ALA A 369 37.90 12.77 13.19
N GLN A 370 38.34 14.03 13.03
CA GLN A 370 39.46 14.36 12.14
C GLN A 370 40.82 14.02 12.75
N LYS A 371 40.96 14.06 14.08
CA LYS A 371 42.20 13.67 14.78
C LYS A 371 42.46 12.16 14.69
N ALA A 372 41.42 11.33 14.70
CA ALA A 372 41.53 9.88 14.50
C ALA A 372 41.97 9.51 13.06
N ARG A 373 41.53 10.27 12.03
CA ARG A 373 41.87 9.99 10.63
C ARG A 373 43.31 10.38 10.25
N LYS A 374 43.89 11.39 10.89
CA LYS A 374 45.31 11.74 10.69
C LYS A 374 46.27 10.71 11.32
N GLY A 375 45.88 10.04 12.40
CA GLY A 375 46.71 9.01 13.04
C GLY A 375 46.86 7.71 12.22
N MET A 376 45.88 7.39 11.37
CA MET A 376 45.95 6.19 10.51
C MET A 376 46.80 6.41 9.26
N GLN A 377 46.94 7.64 8.76
CA GLN A 377 47.74 7.93 7.56
C GLN A 377 49.25 7.98 7.84
N SER A 378 49.67 8.21 9.09
CA SER A 378 51.09 8.17 9.49
C SER A 378 51.61 6.76 9.81
N ALA A 379 50.75 5.74 9.87
CA ALA A 379 51.15 4.37 10.20
C ALA A 379 51.46 3.50 8.96
N PHE A 380 51.29 4.03 7.73
CA PHE A 380 51.43 3.26 6.49
C PHE A 380 52.61 3.67 5.60
N VAL A 381 53.45 4.60 6.05
CA VAL A 381 54.71 4.94 5.36
C VAL A 381 55.84 4.20 6.07
N GLY A 382 56.00 2.93 5.71
CA GLY A 382 57.21 2.17 6.04
C GLY A 382 58.40 2.75 5.29
N GLU A 383 59.36 3.27 6.04
CA GLU A 383 60.68 3.70 5.59
C GLU A 383 61.38 2.55 4.86
N SER A 384 61.66 2.73 3.57
CA SER A 384 62.62 1.92 2.82
C SER A 384 63.85 2.76 2.53
N SER A 385 64.74 2.88 3.52
CA SER A 385 66.09 3.40 3.36
C SER A 385 67.05 2.25 3.10
N HIS A 386 67.49 2.05 1.85
CA HIS A 386 68.73 1.33 1.58
C HIS A 386 69.46 1.87 0.35
N THR A 387 70.40 2.76 0.65
CA THR A 387 71.76 2.90 0.10
C THR A 387 72.10 2.12 -1.16
N SER A 388 72.19 2.85 -2.28
CA SER A 388 72.95 2.47 -3.47
C SER A 388 74.44 2.67 -3.21
N THR A 389 75.23 1.60 -3.27
CA THR A 389 76.69 1.69 -3.38
C THR A 389 77.14 0.73 -4.48
N MET A 390 77.74 1.33 -5.50
CA MET A 390 78.28 0.66 -6.68
C MET A 390 79.40 -0.31 -6.29
N SER A 391 79.29 -1.58 -6.67
CA SER A 391 80.47 -2.42 -6.85
C SER A 391 80.31 -3.33 -8.07
N LYS A 392 81.31 -3.27 -8.94
CA LYS A 392 81.42 -4.01 -10.19
C LYS A 392 81.87 -5.44 -9.92
N GLY A 393 81.28 -6.37 -10.66
CA GLY A 393 81.94 -7.58 -11.13
C GLY A 393 81.83 -8.80 -10.24
N LYS A 394 80.93 -9.72 -10.62
CA LYS A 394 81.20 -11.15 -10.82
C LYS A 394 79.94 -11.83 -11.36
N ALA A 395 80.11 -12.63 -12.41
CA ALA A 395 79.06 -13.41 -13.03
C ALA A 395 78.50 -14.42 -12.02
N ASN A 396 77.27 -14.18 -11.55
CA ASN A 396 76.51 -15.13 -10.75
C ASN A 396 75.46 -15.80 -11.63
N VAL A 397 75.53 -17.12 -11.63
CA VAL A 397 74.57 -18.05 -12.21
C VAL A 397 73.16 -17.67 -11.77
N LEU A 398 72.29 -17.40 -12.75
CA LEU A 398 70.86 -17.14 -12.58
C LEU A 398 70.20 -18.36 -11.93
N LEU A 399 70.08 -18.35 -10.60
CA LEU A 399 69.12 -19.20 -9.90
C LEU A 399 67.71 -18.61 -10.16
N PRO A 400 66.74 -19.44 -10.59
CA PRO A 400 65.39 -18.97 -10.86
C PRO A 400 64.80 -18.37 -9.57
N ALA A 401 64.23 -17.17 -9.71
CA ALA A 401 63.56 -16.47 -8.61
C ALA A 401 62.58 -17.44 -7.93
N ALA A 402 62.76 -17.64 -6.62
CA ALA A 402 61.89 -18.49 -5.83
C ALA A 402 60.45 -18.02 -6.00
N GLN A 403 59.58 -18.90 -6.51
CA GLN A 403 58.16 -18.59 -6.64
C GLN A 403 57.62 -18.23 -5.24
N PRO A 404 56.86 -17.13 -5.12
CA PRO A 404 56.38 -16.69 -3.82
C PRO A 404 55.49 -17.77 -3.20
N ALA A 405 55.63 -17.98 -1.88
CA ALA A 405 55.09 -19.14 -1.16
C ALA A 405 53.57 -19.35 -1.35
N TYR A 406 52.80 -18.29 -1.65
CA TYR A 406 51.36 -18.38 -1.93
C TYR A 406 51.02 -19.14 -3.23
N MET A 407 51.96 -19.25 -4.17
CA MET A 407 51.78 -20.04 -5.40
C MET A 407 52.00 -21.55 -5.20
N SER A 408 52.47 -21.97 -4.02
CA SER A 408 52.67 -23.39 -3.69
C SER A 408 51.46 -24.06 -3.02
N THR A 409 50.34 -23.34 -2.88
CA THR A 409 49.13 -23.94 -2.32
C THR A 409 48.64 -25.03 -3.27
N VAL A 410 48.69 -26.29 -2.82
CA VAL A 410 48.18 -27.44 -3.56
C VAL A 410 46.66 -27.29 -3.66
N VAL A 411 46.19 -26.69 -4.75
CA VAL A 411 44.77 -26.58 -5.06
C VAL A 411 44.22 -27.99 -5.27
N ARG A 412 43.19 -28.37 -4.53
CA ARG A 412 42.58 -29.70 -4.65
C ARG A 412 42.16 -29.94 -6.11
N PRO A 413 42.47 -31.11 -6.72
CA PRO A 413 42.12 -31.42 -8.11
C PRO A 413 40.63 -31.24 -8.43
N GLU A 414 39.76 -31.46 -7.45
CA GLU A 414 38.31 -31.24 -7.56
C GLU A 414 37.98 -29.77 -7.81
N VAL A 415 38.60 -28.84 -7.07
CA VAL A 415 38.41 -27.39 -7.24
C VAL A 415 38.90 -26.94 -8.61
N LEU A 416 40.05 -27.46 -9.07
CA LEU A 416 40.55 -27.22 -10.43
C LEU A 416 39.58 -27.72 -11.50
N ASN A 417 38.94 -28.88 -11.31
CA ASN A 417 37.95 -29.40 -12.25
C ASN A 417 36.66 -28.57 -12.26
N VAL A 418 36.21 -28.08 -11.11
CA VAL A 418 35.06 -27.16 -11.02
C VAL A 418 35.40 -25.82 -11.69
N ALA A 419 36.58 -25.26 -11.43
CA ALA A 419 37.05 -24.03 -12.07
C ALA A 419 37.16 -24.18 -13.61
N LYS A 420 37.67 -25.32 -14.09
CA LYS A 420 37.69 -25.63 -15.54
C LYS A 420 36.29 -25.72 -16.14
N LYS A 421 35.33 -26.30 -15.42
CA LYS A 421 33.92 -26.37 -15.87
C LYS A 421 33.24 -24.99 -15.86
N PHE A 422 33.66 -24.11 -14.95
CA PHE A 422 33.09 -22.77 -14.83
C PHE A 422 33.27 -21.94 -16.10
N ALA A 423 34.42 -22.03 -16.77
CA ALA A 423 34.70 -21.34 -18.04
C ALA A 423 33.73 -21.73 -19.18
N PHE A 424 33.05 -22.89 -19.06
CA PHE A 424 32.09 -23.39 -20.04
C PHE A 424 30.64 -23.34 -19.54
N ARG A 425 30.37 -22.64 -18.44
CA ARG A 425 29.00 -22.50 -17.95
C ARG A 425 28.17 -21.77 -18.99
N ARG A 426 26.97 -22.28 -19.26
CA ARG A 426 25.96 -21.57 -20.03
C ARG A 426 25.12 -20.77 -19.04
N PRO A 427 24.98 -19.45 -19.19
CA PRO A 427 24.11 -18.69 -18.32
C PRO A 427 22.68 -19.26 -18.39
N VAL A 428 21.99 -19.28 -17.26
CA VAL A 428 20.58 -19.71 -17.20
C VAL A 428 19.73 -18.51 -17.58
N TRP A 429 18.82 -18.69 -18.54
CA TRP A 429 17.92 -17.63 -18.96
C TRP A 429 16.92 -17.31 -17.86
N LEU A 430 16.85 -16.04 -17.45
CA LEU A 430 15.80 -15.54 -16.59
C LEU A 430 14.97 -14.50 -17.35
N ALA A 431 13.68 -14.74 -17.47
CA ALA A 431 12.78 -13.90 -18.24
C ALA A 431 12.80 -12.44 -17.72
N PRO A 432 13.17 -11.46 -18.56
CA PRO A 432 13.25 -10.06 -18.16
C PRO A 432 11.87 -9.49 -17.78
N PRO A 433 11.79 -8.59 -16.80
CA PRO A 433 10.57 -7.86 -16.51
C PRO A 433 10.19 -6.94 -17.69
N ILE A 434 8.90 -6.84 -18.00
CA ILE A 434 8.40 -5.95 -19.05
C ILE A 434 8.33 -4.53 -18.51
N LEU A 435 9.15 -3.63 -19.05
CA LEU A 435 9.14 -2.23 -18.65
C LEU A 435 8.20 -1.39 -19.50
N SER A 436 7.56 -0.40 -18.88
CA SER A 436 6.78 0.61 -19.62
C SER A 436 7.68 1.38 -20.61
N ALA A 437 7.17 1.61 -21.82
CA ALA A 437 7.82 2.41 -22.84
C ALA A 437 7.98 3.89 -22.41
N ASN A 438 7.05 4.38 -21.58
CA ASN A 438 6.99 5.77 -21.12
C ASN A 438 7.77 6.01 -19.82
N ARG A 439 8.59 5.05 -19.37
CA ARG A 439 9.39 5.23 -18.16
C ARG A 439 10.43 6.34 -18.37
N LEU A 440 10.75 7.06 -17.29
CA LEU A 440 11.89 7.97 -17.30
C LEU A 440 13.18 7.17 -17.52
N LYS A 441 14.00 7.60 -18.47
CA LYS A 441 15.34 7.06 -18.75
C LYS A 441 16.35 8.18 -18.71
N VAL A 442 17.62 7.84 -18.47
CA VAL A 442 18.72 8.77 -18.74
C VAL A 442 18.91 8.80 -20.26
N ASP A 443 18.55 9.92 -20.85
CA ASP A 443 18.68 10.24 -22.28
C ASP A 443 19.59 11.46 -22.48
N SER A 444 19.87 11.85 -23.72
CA SER A 444 20.73 13.00 -24.01
C SER A 444 20.19 14.32 -23.44
N SER A 445 18.86 14.42 -23.27
CA SER A 445 18.22 15.63 -22.73
C SER A 445 18.36 15.76 -21.21
N SER A 446 18.39 14.64 -20.50
CA SER A 446 18.46 14.55 -19.04
C SER A 446 19.86 14.20 -18.52
N LEU A 447 20.79 13.87 -19.41
CA LEU A 447 22.15 13.42 -19.10
C LEU A 447 22.88 14.32 -18.09
N ARG A 448 22.84 15.64 -18.32
CA ARG A 448 23.50 16.65 -17.46
C ARG A 448 23.01 16.63 -16.01
N LEU A 449 21.77 16.17 -15.76
CA LEU A 449 21.22 16.08 -14.40
C LEU A 449 21.82 14.92 -13.59
N TYR A 450 22.37 13.91 -14.27
CA TYR A 450 22.86 12.68 -13.64
C TYR A 450 24.38 12.52 -13.71
N ALA A 451 25.04 13.26 -14.61
CA ALA A 451 26.50 13.34 -14.67
C ALA A 451 27.11 14.02 -13.43
N ALA A 452 28.42 13.89 -13.26
CA ALA A 452 29.18 14.68 -12.29
C ALA A 452 29.38 16.11 -12.83
N GLU A 453 29.50 17.08 -11.90
CA GLU A 453 29.54 18.52 -12.22
C GLU A 453 30.81 18.92 -12.98
N ASP A 454 31.87 18.12 -12.89
CA ASP A 454 33.18 18.33 -13.52
C ASP A 454 33.29 17.74 -14.93
N CYS A 455 32.25 17.06 -15.43
CA CYS A 455 32.25 16.48 -16.77
C CYS A 455 32.05 17.57 -17.83
N THR A 456 33.04 17.74 -18.72
CA THR A 456 33.03 18.78 -19.76
C THR A 456 32.52 18.26 -21.10
N THR A 457 32.79 16.99 -21.40
CA THR A 457 32.40 16.35 -22.67
C THR A 457 31.17 15.46 -22.48
N GLU A 458 30.38 15.28 -23.54
CA GLU A 458 29.19 14.40 -23.48
C GLU A 458 29.57 12.95 -23.15
N SER A 459 30.73 12.49 -23.62
CA SER A 459 31.26 11.15 -23.31
C SER A 459 31.58 10.99 -21.82
N GLU A 460 32.23 11.99 -21.20
CA GLU A 460 32.46 12.01 -19.75
C GLU A 460 31.14 12.02 -18.98
N MET A 461 30.16 12.80 -19.46
CA MET A 461 28.83 12.86 -18.84
C MET A 461 28.13 11.49 -18.88
N TRP A 462 28.17 10.77 -20.01
CA TRP A 462 27.62 9.42 -20.12
C TRP A 462 28.32 8.44 -19.20
N PHE A 463 29.65 8.44 -19.19
CA PHE A 463 30.44 7.58 -18.32
C PHE A 463 30.13 7.82 -16.84
N SER A 464 30.04 9.09 -16.44
CA SER A 464 29.72 9.49 -15.07
C SER A 464 28.28 9.17 -14.68
N ALA A 465 27.30 9.47 -15.53
CA ALA A 465 25.88 9.21 -15.27
C ALA A 465 25.57 7.70 -15.18
N LEU A 466 26.27 6.88 -15.98
CA LEU A 466 26.13 5.42 -15.98
C LEU A 466 27.16 4.71 -15.07
N SER A 467 27.95 5.46 -14.29
CA SER A 467 28.86 4.83 -13.34
C SER A 467 28.07 4.09 -12.26
N CYS A 468 28.39 2.81 -12.03
CA CYS A 468 27.78 2.01 -10.97
C CYS A 468 28.02 2.56 -9.56
N TYR A 469 28.98 3.47 -9.39
CA TYR A 469 29.33 4.11 -8.12
C TYR A 469 28.88 5.58 -8.01
N ARG A 470 28.31 6.17 -9.07
CA ARG A 470 27.91 7.59 -9.10
C ARG A 470 27.01 8.00 -7.94
N PHE A 471 26.11 7.11 -7.54
CA PHE A 471 25.09 7.33 -6.50
C PHE A 471 25.34 6.49 -5.25
N TYR A 472 26.58 6.04 -5.04
CA TYR A 472 26.97 5.17 -3.90
C TYR A 472 26.17 3.85 -3.83
N GLY A 473 25.82 3.30 -4.99
CA GLY A 473 25.02 2.07 -5.12
C GLY A 473 23.78 2.23 -6.02
N PRO A 474 22.77 1.36 -5.88
CA PRO A 474 21.54 1.44 -6.67
C PRO A 474 20.73 2.69 -6.31
N ARG A 475 20.14 3.33 -7.33
CA ARG A 475 19.29 4.50 -7.11
C ARG A 475 17.97 4.12 -6.43
N ARG A 476 17.56 4.90 -5.43
CA ARG A 476 16.27 4.75 -4.72
C ARG A 476 15.10 5.47 -5.42
N HIS A 477 15.38 6.26 -6.46
CA HIS A 477 14.38 7.09 -7.14
C HIS A 477 14.57 7.05 -8.66
N PRO A 478 13.50 7.22 -9.45
CA PRO A 478 13.58 7.29 -10.91
C PRO A 478 14.53 8.38 -11.43
N PRO A 479 15.04 8.26 -12.67
CA PRO A 479 14.99 7.09 -13.55
C PRO A 479 15.89 5.93 -13.08
N PHE A 480 15.33 4.73 -12.92
CA PHE A 480 16.13 3.54 -12.61
C PHE A 480 16.94 3.14 -13.86
N ARG A 481 18.27 3.12 -13.75
CA ARG A 481 19.16 2.85 -14.88
C ARG A 481 19.10 1.37 -15.25
N GLU A 482 19.26 1.05 -16.53
CA GLU A 482 19.39 -0.33 -16.97
C GLU A 482 20.75 -0.91 -16.54
N LEU A 483 20.76 -2.04 -15.84
CA LEU A 483 21.97 -2.61 -15.23
C LEU A 483 23.04 -2.95 -16.26
N HIS A 484 22.64 -3.46 -17.42
CA HIS A 484 23.58 -3.81 -18.50
C HIS A 484 24.32 -2.60 -19.09
N ARG A 485 23.78 -1.38 -18.92
CA ARG A 485 24.38 -0.12 -19.41
C ARG A 485 25.35 0.50 -18.42
N LEU A 486 25.37 0.04 -17.16
CA LEU A 486 26.26 0.60 -16.15
C LEU A 486 27.72 0.26 -16.45
N THR A 487 28.65 1.07 -15.92
CA THR A 487 30.08 0.73 -15.96
C THR A 487 30.35 -0.59 -15.23
N ASP A 488 31.43 -1.28 -15.59
CA ASP A 488 31.85 -2.48 -14.86
C ASP A 488 32.19 -2.14 -13.40
N PRO A 489 31.68 -2.89 -12.42
CA PRO A 489 32.09 -2.76 -11.03
C PRO A 489 33.58 -3.08 -10.88
N ASN A 490 34.21 -2.56 -9.83
CA ASN A 490 35.60 -2.87 -9.52
C ASN A 490 35.78 -4.39 -9.35
N GLU A 491 36.85 -4.97 -9.89
CA GLU A 491 37.14 -6.40 -9.79
C GLU A 491 37.21 -6.91 -8.35
N SER A 492 37.61 -6.05 -7.39
CA SER A 492 37.63 -6.40 -5.97
C SER A 492 36.27 -6.27 -5.26
N ASP A 493 35.26 -5.70 -5.93
CA ASP A 493 33.93 -5.51 -5.36
C ASP A 493 33.06 -6.76 -5.62
N SER A 494 32.90 -7.58 -4.58
CA SER A 494 32.07 -8.77 -4.56
C SER A 494 30.72 -8.54 -3.86
N SER A 495 30.26 -7.28 -3.77
CA SER A 495 28.95 -6.97 -3.18
C SER A 495 27.80 -7.50 -4.03
N ASP A 496 26.64 -7.74 -3.40
CA ASP A 496 25.42 -8.16 -4.12
C ASP A 496 25.03 -7.18 -5.24
N TRP A 497 25.33 -5.89 -5.07
CA TRP A 497 25.16 -4.86 -6.10
C TRP A 497 26.05 -5.09 -7.33
N ALA A 498 27.34 -5.29 -7.11
CA ALA A 498 28.31 -5.54 -8.18
C ALA A 498 27.98 -6.84 -8.93
N GLU A 499 27.62 -7.90 -8.20
CA GLU A 499 27.23 -9.18 -8.78
C GLU A 499 25.94 -9.09 -9.61
N ASN A 500 24.93 -8.32 -9.16
CA ASN A 500 23.71 -8.08 -9.94
C ASN A 500 24.01 -7.39 -11.28
N ILE A 501 24.94 -6.43 -11.31
CA ILE A 501 25.36 -5.76 -12.55
C ILE A 501 26.05 -6.76 -13.49
N ARG A 502 27.03 -7.53 -12.98
CA ARG A 502 27.76 -8.52 -13.78
C ARG A 502 26.82 -9.58 -14.36
N TRP A 503 25.89 -10.07 -13.54
CA TRP A 503 24.86 -11.01 -13.99
C TRP A 503 23.98 -10.41 -15.09
N ALA A 504 23.49 -9.17 -14.91
CA ALA A 504 22.64 -8.52 -15.91
C ALA A 504 23.37 -8.29 -17.23
N LYS A 505 24.68 -7.97 -17.19
CA LYS A 505 25.53 -7.89 -18.38
C LYS A 505 25.70 -9.23 -19.09
N GLU A 506 25.88 -10.31 -18.32
CA GLU A 506 25.96 -11.67 -18.88
C GLU A 506 24.65 -12.07 -19.57
N GLN A 507 23.49 -11.80 -18.95
CA GLN A 507 22.17 -12.04 -19.55
C GLN A 507 21.95 -11.21 -20.83
N CYS A 508 22.36 -9.94 -20.83
CA CYS A 508 22.29 -9.08 -22.01
C CYS A 508 23.15 -9.63 -23.15
N ARG A 509 24.39 -10.05 -22.85
CA ARG A 509 25.32 -10.62 -23.84
C ARG A 509 24.82 -11.95 -24.41
N ALA A 510 24.30 -12.83 -23.57
CA ALA A 510 23.90 -14.19 -23.97
C ALA A 510 22.52 -14.24 -24.63
N PHE A 511 21.60 -13.37 -24.22
CA PHE A 511 20.17 -13.49 -24.57
C PHE A 511 19.52 -12.19 -25.03
N GLY A 512 20.24 -11.06 -25.03
CA GLY A 512 19.67 -9.76 -25.38
C GLY A 512 18.72 -9.18 -24.34
N SER A 513 18.80 -9.62 -23.07
CA SER A 513 17.99 -9.02 -22.00
C SER A 513 18.48 -7.63 -21.62
N ASP A 514 17.64 -6.62 -21.87
CA ASP A 514 17.97 -5.20 -21.70
C ASP A 514 17.09 -4.48 -20.66
N THR A 515 16.18 -5.18 -19.99
CA THR A 515 15.17 -4.57 -19.11
C THR A 515 15.43 -4.71 -17.61
N TRP A 516 16.53 -5.36 -17.20
CA TRP A 516 16.92 -5.36 -15.80
C TRP A 516 17.39 -3.96 -15.38
N THR A 517 16.80 -3.40 -14.32
CA THR A 517 17.11 -2.04 -13.84
C THR A 517 17.47 -2.02 -12.37
N GLU A 518 17.87 -0.85 -11.87
CA GLU A 518 18.11 -0.55 -10.44
C GLU A 518 16.87 -0.63 -9.54
N TYR A 519 15.72 -1.07 -10.05
CA TYR A 519 14.51 -1.19 -9.26
C TYR A 519 14.69 -2.28 -8.18
N ASP A 520 14.35 -2.00 -6.93
CA ASP A 520 14.64 -2.90 -5.79
C ASP A 520 14.12 -4.33 -6.03
N HIS A 521 12.90 -4.47 -6.54
CA HIS A 521 12.33 -5.77 -6.92
C HIS A 521 13.19 -6.52 -7.96
N HIS A 522 13.74 -5.82 -8.97
CA HIS A 522 14.62 -6.45 -9.96
C HIS A 522 15.90 -6.97 -9.31
N LEU A 523 16.51 -6.17 -8.43
CA LEU A 523 17.74 -6.55 -7.74
C LEU A 523 17.51 -7.76 -6.82
N GLU A 524 16.37 -7.81 -6.13
CA GLU A 524 15.97 -8.94 -5.31
C GLU A 524 15.76 -10.20 -6.15
N THR A 525 15.00 -10.12 -7.26
CA THR A 525 14.78 -11.24 -8.18
C THR A 525 16.09 -11.80 -8.73
N ILE A 526 17.02 -10.92 -9.13
CA ILE A 526 18.34 -11.35 -9.62
C ILE A 526 19.11 -12.02 -8.49
N THR A 527 19.10 -11.46 -7.29
CA THR A 527 19.83 -12.00 -6.14
C THR A 527 19.33 -13.38 -5.74
N GLU A 528 18.00 -13.56 -5.70
CA GLU A 528 17.36 -14.85 -5.44
C GLU A 528 17.76 -15.88 -6.50
N HIS A 529 17.64 -15.52 -7.78
CA HIS A 529 18.04 -16.40 -8.88
C HIS A 529 19.53 -16.76 -8.85
N ARG A 530 20.42 -15.81 -8.53
CA ARG A 530 21.86 -16.08 -8.39
C ARG A 530 22.11 -17.10 -7.28
N ARG A 531 21.43 -16.97 -6.13
CA ARG A 531 21.56 -17.90 -5.01
C ARG A 531 21.03 -19.30 -5.35
N GLU A 532 19.88 -19.39 -6.00
CA GLU A 532 19.28 -20.66 -6.41
C GLU A 532 20.12 -21.41 -7.45
N SER A 533 20.66 -20.68 -8.42
CA SER A 533 21.50 -21.25 -9.48
C SER A 533 22.97 -21.41 -9.09
N MET A 534 23.34 -21.02 -7.86
CA MET A 534 24.73 -20.92 -7.39
C MET A 534 25.61 -20.12 -8.36
N TRP A 535 25.03 -19.09 -8.97
CA TRP A 535 25.74 -18.19 -9.87
C TRP A 535 26.60 -17.22 -9.06
N VAL A 536 27.87 -17.11 -9.44
CA VAL A 536 28.85 -16.14 -8.96
C VAL A 536 29.65 -15.59 -10.14
N SER A 537 30.19 -14.38 -10.08
CA SER A 537 31.04 -13.85 -11.15
C SER A 537 32.46 -14.43 -11.15
N GLU A 538 33.21 -14.24 -12.24
CA GLU A 538 34.62 -14.61 -12.31
C GLU A 538 35.48 -13.78 -11.35
N GLU A 539 35.13 -12.51 -11.16
CA GLU A 539 35.79 -11.57 -10.26
C GLU A 539 35.67 -12.04 -8.81
N THR A 540 34.47 -12.47 -8.42
CA THR A 540 34.21 -13.04 -7.10
C THR A 540 35.03 -14.31 -6.85
N ILE A 541 35.17 -15.19 -7.86
CA ILE A 541 36.02 -16.39 -7.76
C ILE A 541 37.50 -16.00 -7.64
N LYS A 542 37.97 -15.03 -8.43
CA LYS A 542 39.36 -14.53 -8.36
C LYS A 542 39.67 -13.89 -7.00
N ALA A 543 38.69 -13.27 -6.37
CA ALA A 543 38.80 -12.69 -5.03
C ALA A 543 38.85 -13.73 -3.89
N GLY A 544 38.69 -15.03 -4.20
CA GLY A 544 38.88 -16.12 -3.26
C GLY A 544 37.61 -16.61 -2.56
N MET A 545 36.44 -16.49 -3.20
CA MET A 545 35.25 -17.28 -2.82
C MET A 545 35.37 -18.75 -3.19
#